data_AF-A0A523QD38-F1
#
_entry.id   AF-A0A523QD38-F1
#
_cell.length_a   1.000
_cell.length_b   1.000
_cell.length_c   1.000
_cell.angle_alpha   90.00
_cell.angle_beta   90.00
_cell.angle_gamma   90.00
#
_symmetry.space_group_name_H-M   'P 1'
#
loop_
_entity.id
_entity.type
_entity.pdbx_description
1 polymer ?
#
loop_
_entity_poly.entity_id
_entity_poly.type
_entity_poly.pdbx_seq_one_letter_code
_entity_poly.pdbx_strand_id
1 'polypeptide(L)'
;MFSYAGKILRVDLTRGAIEEQETPEKFARAFLGGRGFGAALLYRELKPGVDPLSPDNVLIFMTGPATGTHLPACPRWEATTKSPLTNMYLCCSVGGFFGAELRFAGYDGIIVRGKAASPTWLNILDGKAELHDAGELWGLTTEETEVTIRKKLKDKRARVASIGQAGENLVRFANIQTDSRSIGRGGAGAVMGSKQLKAIAARGHGGIEVADEEGLMTLMRELIVEMRRNEAVQEFSKFGTTQFVDPVNEGGIFPTRNFQAGVFEGAGHINAETMREQLVKKDTACYACPIACGKYSVVAEGEYANTFVEGP
;
A
#
# COMPACT_ATOMS: atom_id res chain seq x y z
N MET A 1 -0.09 -1.27 25.18
CA MET A 1 1.14 -1.66 24.45
C MET A 1 1.52 -0.49 23.55
N PHE A 2 2.63 0.20 23.82
CA PHE A 2 3.00 1.43 23.11
C PHE A 2 3.37 1.20 21.65
N SER A 3 3.07 2.16 20.79
CA SER A 3 3.25 2.11 19.33
C SER A 3 2.36 1.07 18.63
N TYR A 4 1.28 0.65 19.28
CA TYR A 4 0.22 -0.18 18.70
C TYR A 4 -1.15 0.44 18.95
N ALA A 5 -2.07 0.30 18.00
CA ALA A 5 -3.46 0.65 18.23
C ALA A 5 -4.15 -0.39 19.14
N GLY A 6 -3.63 -1.63 19.18
CA GLY A 6 -4.03 -2.66 20.13
C GLY A 6 -5.14 -3.58 19.65
N LYS A 7 -5.66 -3.38 18.43
CA LYS A 7 -6.74 -4.19 17.85
C LYS A 7 -6.43 -4.60 16.42
N ILE A 8 -6.87 -5.79 16.03
CA ILE A 8 -6.90 -6.29 14.66
C ILE A 8 -8.35 -6.54 14.28
N LEU A 9 -8.76 -6.03 13.13
CA LEU A 9 -10.10 -6.24 12.60
C LEU A 9 -10.16 -7.58 11.85
N ARG A 10 -11.09 -8.46 12.21
CA ARG A 10 -11.35 -9.72 11.50
C ARG A 10 -12.65 -9.60 10.73
N VAL A 11 -12.58 -9.84 9.42
CA VAL A 11 -13.71 -9.68 8.50
C VAL A 11 -13.97 -11.02 7.81
N ASP A 12 -15.13 -11.60 8.10
CA ASP A 12 -15.65 -12.78 7.40
C ASP A 12 -16.71 -12.32 6.40
N LEU A 13 -16.32 -12.25 5.13
CA LEU A 13 -17.19 -11.77 4.05
C LEU A 13 -18.31 -12.75 3.71
N THR A 14 -18.14 -14.05 4.00
CA THR A 14 -19.19 -15.04 3.76
C THR A 14 -20.33 -14.86 4.75
N ARG A 15 -20.01 -14.60 6.02
CA ARG A 15 -20.99 -14.36 7.09
C ARG A 15 -21.44 -12.90 7.19
N GLY A 16 -20.73 -11.97 6.53
CA GLY A 16 -20.90 -10.54 6.73
C GLY A 16 -20.55 -10.10 8.16
N ALA A 17 -19.66 -10.84 8.83
CA ALA A 17 -19.31 -10.61 10.23
C ALA A 17 -18.01 -9.81 10.36
N ILE A 18 -18.00 -8.89 11.31
CA ILE A 18 -16.84 -8.08 11.68
C ILE A 18 -16.61 -8.27 13.17
N GLU A 19 -15.41 -8.69 13.54
CA GLU A 19 -15.00 -8.94 14.92
C GLU A 19 -13.71 -8.19 15.23
N GLU A 20 -13.62 -7.62 16.42
CA GLU A 20 -12.38 -7.04 16.92
C GLU A 20 -11.62 -8.09 17.73
N GLN A 21 -10.34 -8.24 17.44
CA GLN A 21 -9.43 -9.08 18.21
C GLN A 21 -8.34 -8.20 18.82
N GLU A 22 -8.06 -8.36 20.11
CA GLU A 22 -6.88 -7.71 20.69
C GLU A 22 -5.60 -8.15 19.98
N THR A 23 -4.70 -7.18 19.79
CA THR A 23 -3.37 -7.44 19.23
C THR A 23 -2.55 -8.25 20.25
N PRO A 24 -2.19 -9.51 19.96
CA PRO A 24 -1.57 -10.36 20.96
C PRO A 24 -0.15 -9.86 21.27
N GLU A 25 0.10 -9.45 22.52
CA GLU A 25 1.40 -8.92 22.94
C GLU A 25 2.56 -9.88 22.66
N LYS A 26 2.33 -11.19 22.86
CA LYS A 26 3.33 -12.23 22.54
C LYS A 26 3.72 -12.21 21.06
N PHE A 27 2.74 -12.00 20.17
CA PHE A 27 3.04 -11.85 18.75
C PHE A 27 3.80 -10.55 18.51
N ALA A 28 3.35 -9.42 19.09
CA ALA A 28 3.99 -8.11 18.94
C ALA A 28 5.47 -8.15 19.32
N ARG A 29 5.80 -8.81 20.44
CA ARG A 29 7.20 -8.99 20.88
C ARG A 29 8.00 -9.93 19.99
N ALA A 30 7.40 -11.02 19.50
CA ALA A 30 8.10 -12.03 18.70
C ALA A 30 8.29 -11.63 17.23
N PHE A 31 7.37 -10.84 16.66
CA PHE A 31 7.28 -10.59 15.23
C PHE A 31 7.19 -9.11 14.84
N LEU A 32 7.19 -8.20 15.82
CA LEU A 32 7.16 -6.73 15.68
C LEU A 32 5.90 -6.14 15.03
N GLY A 33 5.44 -6.67 13.90
CA GLY A 33 4.32 -6.12 13.12
C GLY A 33 4.55 -6.34 11.63
N GLY A 34 3.78 -5.66 10.78
CA GLY A 34 3.93 -5.68 9.31
C GLY A 34 4.13 -7.09 8.77
N ARG A 35 5.29 -7.32 8.12
CA ARG A 35 5.65 -8.61 7.52
C ARG A 35 5.67 -9.76 8.49
N GLY A 36 6.25 -9.56 9.66
CA GLY A 36 6.41 -10.61 10.67
C GLY A 36 5.04 -11.08 11.15
N PHE A 37 4.14 -10.14 11.43
CA PHE A 37 2.75 -10.45 11.77
C PHE A 37 2.02 -11.15 10.64
N GLY A 38 2.08 -10.58 9.44
CA GLY A 38 1.43 -11.14 8.26
C GLY A 38 1.87 -12.59 8.03
N ALA A 39 3.16 -12.88 8.10
CA ALA A 39 3.70 -14.22 7.94
C ALA A 39 3.26 -15.19 9.04
N ALA A 40 3.36 -14.79 10.31
CA ALA A 40 2.97 -15.64 11.44
C ALA A 40 1.47 -15.94 11.44
N LEU A 41 0.64 -14.94 11.12
CA LEU A 41 -0.79 -15.10 10.97
C LEU A 41 -1.12 -16.02 9.79
N LEU A 42 -0.55 -15.77 8.61
CA LEU A 42 -0.81 -16.61 7.44
C LEU A 42 -0.42 -18.07 7.71
N TYR A 43 0.74 -18.32 8.32
CA TYR A 43 1.20 -19.66 8.68
C TYR A 43 0.23 -20.38 9.62
N ARG A 44 -0.32 -19.66 10.62
CA ARG A 44 -1.27 -20.22 11.58
C ARG A 44 -2.66 -20.44 10.97
N GLU A 45 -3.05 -19.58 10.04
CA GLU A 45 -4.44 -19.44 9.60
C GLU A 45 -4.75 -20.16 8.29
N LEU A 46 -3.75 -20.35 7.44
CA LEU A 46 -3.92 -20.94 6.12
C LEU A 46 -3.42 -22.39 6.11
N LYS A 47 -4.33 -23.33 5.82
CA LYS A 47 -3.96 -24.73 5.66
C LYS A 47 -3.12 -24.94 4.38
N PRO A 48 -2.18 -25.89 4.38
CA PRO A 48 -1.50 -26.31 3.15
C PRO A 48 -2.48 -26.72 2.06
N GLY A 49 -2.15 -26.48 0.80
CA GLY A 49 -2.95 -26.90 -0.34
C GLY A 49 -4.15 -26.01 -0.69
N VAL A 50 -4.51 -25.02 0.14
CA VAL A 50 -5.62 -24.08 -0.17
C VAL A 50 -5.39 -23.37 -1.50
N ASP A 51 -6.39 -23.35 -2.37
CA ASP A 51 -6.35 -22.59 -3.63
C ASP A 51 -6.29 -21.08 -3.32
N PRO A 52 -5.29 -20.34 -3.87
CA PRO A 52 -5.16 -18.90 -3.68
C PRO A 52 -6.41 -18.05 -3.99
N LEU A 53 -7.29 -18.50 -4.88
CA LEU A 53 -8.50 -17.75 -5.26
C LEU A 53 -9.78 -18.27 -4.58
N SER A 54 -9.64 -19.21 -3.64
CA SER A 54 -10.76 -19.73 -2.87
C SER A 54 -11.15 -18.83 -1.69
N PRO A 55 -12.39 -18.93 -1.18
CA PRO A 55 -12.81 -18.25 0.05
C PRO A 55 -11.94 -18.57 1.27
N ASP A 56 -11.30 -19.75 1.29
CA ASP A 56 -10.45 -20.22 2.39
C ASP A 56 -9.08 -19.53 2.43
N ASN A 57 -8.63 -18.92 1.33
CA ASN A 57 -7.40 -18.12 1.37
C ASN A 57 -7.61 -16.90 2.28
N VAL A 58 -6.56 -16.44 2.94
CA VAL A 58 -6.62 -15.29 3.85
C VAL A 58 -5.89 -14.12 3.21
N LEU A 59 -6.51 -12.95 3.22
CA LEU A 59 -5.89 -11.69 2.81
C LEU A 59 -5.69 -10.82 4.05
N ILE A 60 -4.45 -10.55 4.39
CA ILE A 60 -4.05 -9.89 5.64
C ILE A 60 -3.41 -8.55 5.29
N PHE A 61 -3.90 -7.48 5.89
CA PHE A 61 -3.28 -6.17 5.87
C PHE A 61 -2.73 -5.84 7.24
N MET A 62 -1.43 -5.55 7.35
CA MET A 62 -0.79 -5.23 8.63
C MET A 62 0.05 -3.96 8.54
N THR A 63 0.03 -3.17 9.61
CA THR A 63 0.97 -2.07 9.81
C THR A 63 2.12 -2.49 10.72
N GLY A 64 3.20 -1.69 10.72
CA GLY A 64 4.27 -1.80 11.71
C GLY A 64 4.06 -0.85 12.90
N PRO A 65 4.86 -0.99 13.97
CA PRO A 65 4.77 -0.11 15.13
C PRO A 65 5.19 1.34 14.83
N ALA A 66 6.05 1.55 13.84
CA ALA A 66 6.45 2.88 13.38
C ALA A 66 5.39 3.55 12.48
N THR A 67 4.42 2.80 11.96
CA THR A 67 3.41 3.33 11.05
C THR A 67 2.46 4.28 11.79
N GLY A 68 2.33 5.50 11.30
CA GLY A 68 1.49 6.54 11.94
C GLY A 68 2.17 7.27 13.10
N THR A 69 3.43 6.99 13.41
CA THR A 69 4.22 7.81 14.35
C THR A 69 4.96 8.93 13.61
N HIS A 70 5.67 9.78 14.36
CA HIS A 70 6.51 10.84 13.79
C HIS A 70 7.84 10.36 13.19
N LEU A 71 8.13 9.05 13.17
CA LEU A 71 9.35 8.55 12.54
C LEU A 71 9.36 8.82 11.03
N PRO A 72 10.41 9.49 10.52
CA PRO A 72 10.46 9.85 9.11
C PRO A 72 10.61 8.60 8.23
N ALA A 73 9.97 8.63 7.05
CA ALA A 73 10.04 7.57 6.04
C ALA A 73 9.55 6.17 6.48
N CYS A 74 8.80 6.08 7.58
CA CYS A 74 8.22 4.83 8.10
C CYS A 74 6.69 4.64 7.90
N PRO A 75 6.01 5.12 6.84
CA PRO A 75 4.55 5.00 6.70
C PRO A 75 4.10 3.64 6.14
N ARG A 76 4.96 2.63 6.22
CA ARG A 76 4.79 1.39 5.47
C ARG A 76 3.73 0.50 6.12
N TRP A 77 2.98 -0.19 5.27
CA TRP A 77 2.06 -1.26 5.64
C TRP A 77 2.08 -2.29 4.52
N GLU A 78 1.51 -3.46 4.78
CA GLU A 78 1.73 -4.62 3.92
C GLU A 78 0.47 -5.44 3.71
N ALA A 79 0.37 -6.03 2.52
CA ALA A 79 -0.58 -7.09 2.22
C ALA A 79 0.14 -8.43 2.20
N THR A 80 -0.40 -9.41 2.93
CA THR A 80 0.10 -10.79 2.99
C THR A 80 -1.01 -11.78 2.64
N THR A 81 -0.71 -12.75 1.79
CA THR A 81 -1.63 -13.83 1.38
C THR A 81 -0.88 -14.97 0.71
N LYS A 82 -1.57 -16.04 0.29
CA LYS A 82 -1.04 -16.98 -0.69
C LYS A 82 -1.26 -16.43 -2.11
N SER A 83 -0.19 -16.36 -2.89
CA SER A 83 -0.18 -15.77 -4.23
C SER A 83 -0.89 -16.66 -5.26
N PRO A 84 -1.81 -16.12 -6.10
CA PRO A 84 -2.32 -16.82 -7.27
C PRO A 84 -1.32 -16.86 -8.44
N LEU A 85 -0.27 -16.01 -8.42
CA LEU A 85 0.78 -16.00 -9.43
C LEU A 85 1.81 -17.11 -9.18
N THR A 86 2.27 -17.24 -7.94
CA THR A 86 3.39 -18.14 -7.59
C THR A 86 2.97 -19.37 -6.80
N ASN A 87 1.73 -19.42 -6.31
CA ASN A 87 1.24 -20.44 -5.37
C ASN A 87 2.02 -20.49 -4.03
N MET A 88 2.79 -19.44 -3.72
CA MET A 88 3.64 -19.33 -2.53
C MET A 88 3.18 -18.18 -1.62
N TYR A 89 3.86 -17.99 -0.49
CA TYR A 89 3.74 -16.80 0.34
C TYR A 89 3.95 -15.53 -0.49
N LEU A 90 2.98 -14.60 -0.38
CA LEU A 90 3.09 -13.24 -0.89
C LEU A 90 3.15 -12.30 0.30
N CYS A 91 4.13 -11.40 0.26
CA CYS A 91 4.12 -10.16 1.02
C CYS A 91 4.51 -9.03 0.09
N CYS A 92 3.75 -7.95 0.11
CA CYS A 92 4.07 -6.74 -0.63
C CYS A 92 3.83 -5.52 0.26
N SER A 93 4.83 -4.64 0.28
CA SER A 93 4.87 -3.47 1.15
C SER A 93 4.59 -2.21 0.33
N VAL A 94 3.79 -1.31 0.89
CA VAL A 94 3.41 -0.05 0.27
C VAL A 94 3.49 1.07 1.30
N GLY A 95 3.72 2.30 0.83
CA GLY A 95 3.68 3.51 1.65
C GLY A 95 2.32 4.20 1.55
N GLY A 96 2.35 5.51 1.30
CA GLY A 96 1.17 6.36 1.22
C GLY A 96 0.68 6.78 2.60
N PHE A 97 -0.64 6.89 2.75
CA PHE A 97 -1.29 7.38 3.96
C PHE A 97 -2.25 6.36 4.60
N PHE A 98 -2.68 5.33 3.86
CA PHE A 98 -3.66 4.34 4.32
C PHE A 98 -3.26 3.66 5.63
N GLY A 99 -2.02 3.17 5.75
CA GLY A 99 -1.57 2.50 6.97
C GLY A 99 -1.61 3.40 8.21
N ALA A 100 -1.29 4.69 8.07
CA ALA A 100 -1.38 5.65 9.17
C ALA A 100 -2.85 5.91 9.56
N GLU A 101 -3.73 6.10 8.58
CA GLU A 101 -5.16 6.31 8.83
C GLU A 101 -5.86 5.10 9.45
N LEU A 102 -5.49 3.89 9.05
CA LEU A 102 -5.97 2.66 9.68
C LEU A 102 -5.59 2.62 11.17
N ARG A 103 -4.36 3.05 11.46
CA ARG A 103 -3.82 3.13 12.82
C ARG A 103 -4.50 4.21 13.65
N PHE A 104 -4.72 5.39 13.09
CA PHE A 104 -5.50 6.45 13.75
C PHE A 104 -6.96 6.07 13.96
N ALA A 105 -7.50 5.17 13.12
CA ALA A 105 -8.83 4.60 13.28
C ALA A 105 -8.86 3.48 14.34
N GLY A 106 -7.75 3.18 15.01
CA GLY A 106 -7.72 2.24 16.14
C GLY A 106 -7.36 0.80 15.79
N TYR A 107 -6.84 0.51 14.59
CA TYR A 107 -6.50 -0.84 14.16
C TYR A 107 -5.04 -1.00 13.70
N ASP A 108 -4.39 -2.07 14.15
CA ASP A 108 -3.06 -2.51 13.71
C ASP A 108 -3.10 -3.27 12.37
N GLY A 109 -4.26 -3.81 12.00
CA GLY A 109 -4.41 -4.58 10.78
C GLY A 109 -5.83 -5.10 10.56
N ILE A 110 -6.01 -5.72 9.40
CA ILE A 110 -7.27 -6.27 8.92
C ILE A 110 -7.00 -7.68 8.39
N ILE A 111 -7.78 -8.67 8.82
CA ILE A 111 -7.73 -10.05 8.34
C ILE A 111 -9.04 -10.34 7.61
N VAL A 112 -8.97 -10.55 6.31
CA VAL A 112 -10.13 -10.83 5.46
C VAL A 112 -10.18 -12.31 5.07
N ARG A 113 -11.33 -12.93 5.32
CA ARG A 113 -11.65 -14.32 4.95
C ARG A 113 -13.00 -14.42 4.27
N GLY A 114 -13.27 -15.59 3.69
CA GLY A 114 -14.53 -15.86 3.02
C GLY A 114 -14.61 -15.12 1.68
N LYS A 115 -15.83 -15.03 1.17
CA LYS A 115 -16.20 -14.35 -0.07
C LYS A 115 -17.60 -13.76 0.10
N ALA A 116 -17.77 -12.49 -0.24
CA ALA A 116 -19.08 -11.85 -0.20
C ALA A 116 -20.00 -12.44 -1.29
N ALA A 117 -21.31 -12.29 -1.12
CA ALA A 117 -22.31 -12.74 -2.10
C ALA A 117 -22.45 -11.78 -3.30
N SER A 118 -22.13 -10.50 -3.08
CA SER A 118 -22.07 -9.45 -4.10
C SER A 118 -20.86 -8.53 -3.84
N PRO A 119 -20.43 -7.72 -4.83
CA PRO A 119 -19.42 -6.68 -4.64
C PRO A 119 -19.64 -5.88 -3.35
N THR A 120 -18.63 -5.85 -2.50
CA THR A 120 -18.68 -5.24 -1.17
C THR A 120 -17.45 -4.36 -0.94
N TRP A 121 -17.56 -3.31 -0.13
CA TRP A 121 -16.41 -2.57 0.38
C TRP A 121 -16.50 -2.37 1.90
N LEU A 122 -15.34 -2.23 2.53
CA LEU A 122 -15.21 -2.06 3.98
C LEU A 122 -14.92 -0.60 4.31
N ASN A 123 -15.74 0.01 5.15
CA ASN A 123 -15.50 1.35 5.69
C ASN A 123 -15.00 1.24 7.13
N ILE A 124 -13.94 1.97 7.46
CA ILE A 124 -13.38 2.05 8.81
C ILE A 124 -13.25 3.52 9.20
N LEU A 125 -13.99 3.93 10.23
CA LEU A 125 -14.01 5.29 10.75
C LEU A 125 -13.94 5.25 12.29
N ASP A 126 -12.86 5.78 12.87
CA ASP A 126 -12.71 5.99 14.32
C ASP A 126 -13.16 4.79 15.19
N GLY A 127 -12.60 3.61 14.94
CA GLY A 127 -12.89 2.39 15.71
C GLY A 127 -14.22 1.73 15.37
N LYS A 128 -14.89 2.16 14.30
CA LYS A 128 -16.10 1.53 13.77
C LYS A 128 -15.85 1.02 12.36
N ALA A 129 -16.19 -0.24 12.11
CA ALA A 129 -16.07 -0.87 10.81
C ALA A 129 -17.43 -1.37 10.28
N GLU A 130 -17.72 -1.11 9.01
CA GLU A 130 -18.98 -1.47 8.36
C GLU A 130 -18.74 -1.99 6.94
N LEU A 131 -19.49 -3.03 6.54
CA LEU A 131 -19.52 -3.52 5.16
C LEU A 131 -20.66 -2.83 4.41
N HIS A 132 -20.38 -2.41 3.18
CA HIS A 132 -21.32 -1.73 2.31
C HIS A 132 -21.34 -2.38 0.92
N ASP A 133 -22.48 -2.25 0.22
CA ASP A 133 -22.58 -2.63 -1.19
C ASP A 133 -21.59 -1.80 -2.03
N ALA A 134 -20.93 -2.48 -2.97
CA ALA A 134 -19.98 -1.89 -3.92
C ALA A 134 -20.42 -2.10 -5.38
N GLY A 135 -21.70 -2.38 -5.64
CA GLY A 135 -22.20 -2.67 -6.99
C GLY A 135 -21.91 -1.55 -7.97
N GLU A 136 -22.09 -0.29 -7.55
CA GLU A 136 -21.78 0.90 -8.37
C GLU A 136 -20.28 1.17 -8.54
N LEU A 137 -19.43 0.56 -7.69
CA LEU A 137 -17.98 0.70 -7.74
C LEU A 137 -17.35 -0.39 -8.62
N TRP A 138 -18.02 -1.53 -8.75
CA TRP A 138 -17.55 -2.65 -9.55
C TRP A 138 -17.45 -2.25 -11.02
N GLY A 139 -16.31 -2.52 -11.65
CA GLY A 139 -15.99 -2.10 -13.00
C GLY A 139 -15.27 -0.75 -13.11
N LEU A 140 -15.25 0.07 -12.05
CA LEU A 140 -14.52 1.35 -12.04
C LEU A 140 -13.01 1.16 -11.93
N THR A 141 -12.24 2.16 -12.41
CA THR A 141 -10.80 2.23 -12.11
C THR A 141 -10.54 2.47 -10.63
N THR A 142 -9.29 2.31 -10.21
CA THR A 142 -8.88 2.55 -8.81
C THR A 142 -9.05 4.01 -8.41
N GLU A 143 -8.76 4.94 -9.31
CA GLU A 143 -8.88 6.39 -9.11
C GLU A 143 -10.35 6.80 -8.99
N GLU A 144 -11.19 6.29 -9.90
CA GLU A 144 -12.64 6.52 -9.88
C GLU A 144 -13.27 5.97 -8.59
N THR A 145 -12.83 4.78 -8.15
CA THR A 145 -13.28 4.16 -6.90
C THR A 145 -12.90 5.02 -5.69
N GLU A 146 -11.66 5.48 -5.61
CA GLU A 146 -11.17 6.35 -4.53
C GLU A 146 -11.95 7.67 -4.47
N VAL A 147 -12.15 8.34 -5.61
CA VAL A 147 -12.94 9.58 -5.71
C VAL A 147 -14.39 9.35 -5.30
N THR A 148 -14.99 8.25 -5.73
CA THR A 148 -16.40 7.94 -5.45
C THR A 148 -16.62 7.64 -3.96
N ILE A 149 -15.75 6.84 -3.34
CA ILE A 149 -15.82 6.55 -1.91
C ILE A 149 -15.62 7.82 -1.08
N ARG A 150 -14.63 8.67 -1.40
CA ARG A 150 -14.42 9.94 -0.69
C ARG A 150 -15.63 10.87 -0.77
N LYS A 151 -16.31 10.92 -1.93
CA LYS A 151 -17.56 11.70 -2.08
C LYS A 151 -18.68 11.13 -1.21
N LYS A 152 -18.84 9.80 -1.16
CA LYS A 152 -19.84 9.13 -0.31
C LYS A 152 -19.59 9.40 1.18
N LEU A 153 -18.34 9.33 1.60
CA LEU A 153 -17.92 9.62 2.97
C LEU A 153 -17.94 11.12 3.30
N LYS A 154 -18.06 12.00 2.29
CA LYS A 154 -17.90 13.46 2.40
C LYS A 154 -16.58 13.86 3.07
N ASP A 155 -15.54 13.05 2.89
CA ASP A 155 -14.21 13.27 3.44
C ASP A 155 -13.14 13.04 2.37
N LYS A 156 -12.46 14.12 1.97
CA LYS A 156 -11.36 14.08 0.99
C LYS A 156 -10.07 13.50 1.57
N ARG A 157 -9.96 13.35 2.89
CA ARG A 157 -8.78 12.81 3.59
C ARG A 157 -8.89 11.32 3.88
N ALA A 158 -10.06 10.72 3.72
CA ALA A 158 -10.20 9.27 3.78
C ALA A 158 -9.27 8.58 2.76
N ARG A 159 -8.64 7.49 3.17
CA ARG A 159 -7.68 6.74 2.34
C ARG A 159 -8.32 5.44 1.92
N VAL A 160 -8.15 5.09 0.65
CA VAL A 160 -8.87 3.98 0.03
C VAL A 160 -7.85 3.04 -0.60
N ALA A 161 -7.79 1.80 -0.13
CA ALA A 161 -7.11 0.71 -0.81
C ALA A 161 -8.14 -0.04 -1.66
N SER A 162 -7.97 -0.05 -2.99
CA SER A 162 -8.96 -0.63 -3.91
C SER A 162 -8.33 -1.45 -5.02
N ILE A 163 -9.14 -2.30 -5.64
CA ILE A 163 -8.80 -3.01 -6.88
C ILE A 163 -9.50 -2.34 -8.07
N GLY A 164 -8.84 -2.38 -9.23
CA GLY A 164 -9.48 -2.08 -10.52
C GLY A 164 -10.02 -3.35 -11.18
N GLN A 165 -10.47 -3.21 -12.42
CA GLN A 165 -11.01 -4.31 -13.24
C GLN A 165 -10.07 -5.52 -13.36
N ALA A 166 -8.74 -5.32 -13.30
CA ALA A 166 -7.78 -6.43 -13.29
C ALA A 166 -7.93 -7.34 -12.06
N GLY A 167 -8.21 -6.77 -10.89
CA GLY A 167 -8.47 -7.53 -9.67
C GLY A 167 -9.83 -8.23 -9.73
N GLU A 168 -10.85 -7.52 -10.20
CA GLU A 168 -12.20 -8.07 -10.40
C GLU A 168 -12.21 -9.28 -11.34
N ASN A 169 -11.41 -9.21 -12.42
CA ASN A 169 -11.24 -10.27 -13.42
C ASN A 169 -10.13 -11.29 -13.05
N LEU A 170 -9.63 -11.27 -11.82
CA LEU A 170 -8.67 -12.25 -11.28
C LEU A 170 -7.36 -12.37 -12.08
N VAL A 171 -6.89 -11.29 -12.70
CA VAL A 171 -5.58 -11.27 -13.37
C VAL A 171 -4.51 -11.61 -12.34
N ARG A 172 -3.71 -12.66 -12.58
CA ARG A 172 -2.82 -13.25 -11.56
C ARG A 172 -1.80 -12.28 -10.96
N PHE A 173 -1.51 -11.16 -11.63
CA PHE A 173 -0.62 -10.09 -11.16
C PHE A 173 -1.37 -8.78 -10.87
N ALA A 174 -2.68 -8.83 -10.61
CA ALA A 174 -3.46 -7.66 -10.25
C ALA A 174 -3.01 -7.05 -8.92
N ASN A 175 -3.03 -5.72 -8.88
CA ASN A 175 -2.55 -4.90 -7.77
C ASN A 175 -3.71 -4.42 -6.90
N ILE A 176 -3.37 -3.99 -5.68
CA ILE A 176 -4.23 -3.13 -4.86
C ILE A 176 -3.59 -1.74 -4.86
N GLN A 177 -4.36 -0.69 -5.18
CA GLN A 177 -3.90 0.69 -5.27
C GLN A 177 -4.46 1.54 -4.12
N THR A 178 -3.70 2.52 -3.66
CA THR A 178 -4.10 3.52 -2.66
C THR A 178 -3.32 4.82 -2.87
N ASP A 179 -3.98 5.96 -3.08
CA ASP A 179 -3.31 7.25 -3.29
C ASP A 179 -2.17 7.18 -4.34
N SER A 180 -2.40 6.49 -5.46
CA SER A 180 -1.37 6.23 -6.48
C SER A 180 -0.12 5.51 -5.94
N ARG A 181 -0.30 4.62 -4.96
CA ARG A 181 0.72 3.69 -4.43
C ARG A 181 0.18 2.27 -4.54
N SER A 182 1.08 1.31 -4.78
CA SER A 182 0.66 -0.05 -5.12
C SER A 182 1.18 -1.11 -4.17
N ILE A 183 0.28 -2.00 -3.74
CA ILE A 183 0.62 -3.40 -3.47
C ILE A 183 0.77 -4.06 -4.85
N GLY A 184 1.98 -3.93 -5.41
CA GLY A 184 2.20 -3.98 -6.86
C GLY A 184 2.58 -5.31 -7.47
N ARG A 185 2.66 -6.41 -6.69
CA ARG A 185 3.20 -7.69 -7.18
C ARG A 185 2.49 -8.89 -6.58
N GLY A 186 2.59 -10.03 -7.27
CA GLY A 186 2.21 -11.34 -6.76
C GLY A 186 0.70 -11.61 -6.71
N GLY A 187 -0.16 -10.68 -7.12
CA GLY A 187 -1.58 -10.94 -7.31
C GLY A 187 -2.46 -10.75 -6.08
N ALA A 188 -2.06 -9.92 -5.11
CA ALA A 188 -2.92 -9.60 -3.97
C ALA A 188 -4.27 -8.99 -4.42
N GLY A 189 -4.29 -8.23 -5.53
CA GLY A 189 -5.52 -7.68 -6.09
C GLY A 189 -6.47 -8.75 -6.65
N ALA A 190 -5.94 -9.84 -7.21
CA ALA A 190 -6.78 -10.96 -7.64
C ALA A 190 -7.36 -11.73 -6.46
N VAL A 191 -6.59 -11.89 -5.36
CA VAL A 191 -7.14 -12.46 -4.12
C VAL A 191 -8.25 -11.58 -3.59
N MET A 192 -8.05 -10.26 -3.52
CA MET A 192 -9.07 -9.31 -3.07
C MET A 192 -10.35 -9.37 -3.93
N GLY A 193 -10.19 -9.44 -5.27
CA GLY A 193 -11.31 -9.59 -6.21
C GLY A 193 -12.03 -10.93 -6.12
N SER A 194 -11.32 -12.04 -5.88
CA SER A 194 -11.92 -13.37 -5.69
C SER A 194 -12.90 -13.43 -4.52
N LYS A 195 -12.69 -12.56 -3.53
CA LYS A 195 -13.52 -12.40 -2.35
C LYS A 195 -14.69 -11.44 -2.54
N GLN A 196 -14.83 -10.83 -3.71
CA GLN A 196 -15.77 -9.75 -4.02
C GLN A 196 -15.59 -8.51 -3.13
N LEU A 197 -14.37 -8.27 -2.65
CA LEU A 197 -14.04 -7.05 -1.90
C LEU A 197 -13.45 -6.02 -2.86
N LYS A 198 -14.19 -4.94 -3.15
CA LYS A 198 -13.78 -3.89 -4.08
C LYS A 198 -12.77 -2.92 -3.46
N ALA A 199 -12.99 -2.55 -2.21
CA ALA A 199 -12.18 -1.53 -1.53
C ALA A 199 -12.22 -1.67 -0.01
N ILE A 200 -11.23 -1.06 0.63
CA ILE A 200 -11.20 -0.76 2.06
C ILE A 200 -10.90 0.73 2.21
N ALA A 201 -11.76 1.45 2.91
CA ALA A 201 -11.53 2.84 3.28
C ALA A 201 -11.18 2.94 4.76
N ALA A 202 -10.21 3.80 5.09
CA ALA A 202 -9.83 4.11 6.45
C ALA A 202 -9.76 5.62 6.66
N ARG A 203 -10.33 6.07 7.79
CA ARG A 203 -10.18 7.43 8.31
C ARG A 203 -10.12 7.39 9.83
N GLY A 204 -9.11 8.04 10.39
CA GLY A 204 -8.91 8.10 11.83
C GLY A 204 -8.54 9.49 12.34
N HIS A 205 -9.00 9.78 13.55
CA HIS A 205 -8.71 11.01 14.28
C HIS A 205 -7.99 10.75 15.62
N GLY A 206 -7.75 9.49 15.96
CA GLY A 206 -6.97 9.10 17.13
C GLY A 206 -5.47 9.35 16.95
N GLY A 207 -4.75 9.36 18.07
CA GLY A 207 -3.28 9.40 18.12
C GLY A 207 -2.68 8.01 18.36
N ILE A 208 -1.39 7.88 18.10
CA ILE A 208 -0.62 6.68 18.47
C ILE A 208 0.22 7.01 19.69
N GLU A 209 -0.09 6.36 20.80
CA GLU A 209 0.69 6.48 22.03
C GLU A 209 2.05 5.80 21.85
N VAL A 210 3.13 6.50 22.17
CA VAL A 210 4.50 5.98 22.12
C VAL A 210 5.09 5.98 23.52
N ALA A 211 6.06 5.10 23.79
CA ALA A 211 6.57 4.90 25.15
C ALA A 211 7.38 6.10 25.69
N ASP A 212 8.08 6.79 24.78
CA ASP A 212 8.91 7.97 25.08
C ASP A 212 8.74 8.98 23.94
N GLU A 213 7.82 9.93 24.13
CA GLU A 213 7.49 10.94 23.13
C GLU A 213 8.63 11.95 22.93
N GLU A 214 9.28 12.37 24.02
CA GLU A 214 10.39 13.34 23.94
C GLU A 214 11.60 12.74 23.22
N GLY A 215 11.95 11.49 23.55
CA GLY A 215 13.01 10.75 22.86
C GLY A 215 12.69 10.53 21.39
N LEU A 216 11.44 10.17 21.05
CA LEU A 216 11.01 10.00 19.66
C LEU A 216 11.14 11.31 18.85
N MET A 217 10.70 12.43 19.42
CA MET A 217 10.76 13.73 18.75
C MET A 217 12.19 14.22 18.59
N THR A 218 13.08 13.92 19.54
CA THR A 218 14.52 14.21 19.43
C THR A 218 15.13 13.40 18.29
N LEU A 219 14.91 12.08 18.27
CA LEU A 219 15.39 11.19 17.21
C LEU A 219 14.86 11.62 15.83
N MET A 220 13.57 11.97 15.73
CA MET A 220 12.99 12.46 14.47
C MET A 220 13.75 13.68 13.94
N ARG A 221 14.05 14.68 14.80
CA ARG A 221 14.77 15.89 14.38
C ARG A 221 16.18 15.56 13.90
N GLU A 222 16.90 14.69 14.61
CA GLU A 222 18.23 14.23 14.24
C GLU A 222 18.21 13.52 12.87
N LEU A 223 17.31 12.56 12.68
CA LEU A 223 17.15 11.83 11.43
C LEU A 223 16.81 12.76 10.26
N ILE A 224 15.95 13.76 10.46
CA ILE A 224 15.64 14.75 9.42
C ILE A 224 16.88 15.56 9.03
N VAL A 225 17.71 15.95 9.99
CA VAL A 225 18.96 16.67 9.71
C VAL A 225 19.93 15.78 8.92
N GLU A 226 20.09 14.52 9.32
CA GLU A 226 20.93 13.56 8.61
C GLU A 226 20.44 13.30 7.18
N MET A 227 19.13 13.06 7.00
CA MET A 227 18.51 12.86 5.69
C MET A 227 18.72 14.06 4.77
N ARG A 228 18.65 15.28 5.30
CA ARG A 228 18.89 16.52 4.52
C ARG A 228 20.34 16.71 4.11
N ARG A 229 21.29 16.19 4.90
CA ARG A 229 22.73 16.27 4.61
C ARG A 229 23.21 15.13 3.71
N ASN A 230 22.44 14.06 3.59
CA ASN A 230 22.79 12.91 2.78
C ASN A 230 22.48 13.16 1.30
N GLU A 231 23.52 13.21 0.46
CA GLU A 231 23.41 13.47 -0.98
C GLU A 231 22.53 12.45 -1.70
N ALA A 232 22.65 11.15 -1.40
CA ALA A 232 21.83 10.11 -2.02
C ALA A 232 20.33 10.32 -1.72
N VAL A 233 19.99 10.77 -0.50
CA VAL A 233 18.60 11.12 -0.15
C VAL A 233 18.13 12.35 -0.94
N GLN A 234 19.00 13.33 -1.17
CA GLN A 234 18.66 14.50 -2.00
C GLN A 234 18.41 14.10 -3.47
N GLU A 235 19.17 13.15 -4.01
CA GLU A 235 18.93 12.61 -5.35
C GLU A 235 17.59 11.88 -5.44
N PHE A 236 17.21 11.09 -4.43
CA PHE A 236 15.85 10.51 -4.34
C PHE A 236 14.76 11.57 -4.28
N SER A 237 14.99 12.66 -3.57
CA SER A 237 14.03 13.78 -3.51
C SER A 237 13.88 14.43 -4.90
N LYS A 238 15.00 14.75 -5.55
CA LYS A 238 15.04 15.46 -6.82
C LYS A 238 14.52 14.61 -7.99
N PHE A 239 15.01 13.38 -8.12
CA PHE A 239 14.76 12.55 -9.31
C PHE A 239 13.84 11.38 -9.02
N GLY A 240 13.76 10.93 -7.78
CA GLY A 240 13.04 9.69 -7.48
C GLY A 240 13.86 8.46 -7.89
N THR A 241 13.21 7.34 -8.22
CA THR A 241 13.87 6.09 -8.59
C THR A 241 14.36 6.08 -10.02
N THR A 242 13.88 7.00 -10.86
CA THR A 242 14.32 7.17 -12.25
C THR A 242 15.78 7.60 -12.34
N GLN A 243 16.38 8.09 -11.23
CA GLN A 243 17.83 8.31 -11.11
C GLN A 243 18.67 7.09 -11.47
N PHE A 244 18.09 5.88 -11.40
CA PHE A 244 18.81 4.65 -11.72
C PHE A 244 18.82 4.30 -13.21
N VAL A 245 18.08 4.98 -14.08
CA VAL A 245 18.04 4.65 -15.52
C VAL A 245 19.43 4.70 -16.13
N ASP A 246 20.14 5.82 -15.99
CA ASP A 246 21.47 6.01 -16.57
C ASP A 246 22.53 5.08 -15.98
N PRO A 247 22.74 4.99 -14.64
CA PRO A 247 23.79 4.12 -14.10
C PRO A 247 23.53 2.63 -14.36
N VAL A 248 22.27 2.19 -14.41
CA VAL A 248 21.93 0.79 -14.75
C VAL A 248 22.18 0.52 -16.25
N ASN A 249 21.92 1.50 -17.11
CA ASN A 249 22.17 1.40 -18.55
C ASN A 249 23.67 1.45 -18.89
N GLU A 250 24.42 2.37 -18.31
CA GLU A 250 25.88 2.47 -18.45
C GLU A 250 26.59 1.22 -17.91
N GLY A 251 26.05 0.64 -16.83
CA GLY A 251 26.53 -0.63 -16.27
C GLY A 251 26.23 -1.86 -17.13
N GLY A 252 25.49 -1.72 -18.24
CA GLY A 252 25.15 -2.84 -19.12
C GLY A 252 24.17 -3.84 -18.50
N ILE A 253 23.34 -3.40 -17.56
CA ILE A 253 22.38 -4.23 -16.83
C ILE A 253 20.94 -3.70 -16.89
N PHE A 254 20.62 -2.81 -17.83
CA PHE A 254 19.29 -2.27 -18.05
C PHE A 254 18.45 -3.20 -18.92
N PRO A 255 17.39 -3.85 -18.38
CA PRO A 255 16.64 -4.87 -19.09
C PRO A 255 16.01 -4.34 -20.38
N THR A 256 16.55 -4.76 -21.52
CA THR A 256 16.14 -4.25 -22.83
C THR A 256 15.61 -5.40 -23.68
N ARG A 257 14.43 -5.21 -24.29
CA ARG A 257 13.75 -6.19 -25.16
C ARG A 257 13.63 -7.56 -24.49
N ASN A 258 12.95 -7.62 -23.33
CA ASN A 258 12.81 -8.83 -22.52
C ASN A 258 14.17 -9.45 -22.11
N PHE A 259 15.06 -8.64 -21.54
CA PHE A 259 16.39 -9.04 -21.05
C PHE A 259 17.34 -9.61 -22.11
N GLN A 260 17.07 -9.41 -23.40
CA GLN A 260 17.97 -9.83 -24.48
C GLN A 260 19.22 -8.96 -24.59
N ALA A 261 19.14 -7.73 -24.06
CA ALA A 261 20.27 -6.81 -23.94
C ALA A 261 20.24 -6.08 -22.60
N GLY A 262 21.40 -5.58 -22.18
CA GLY A 262 21.58 -4.80 -20.96
C GLY A 262 21.78 -3.29 -21.18
N VAL A 263 21.70 -2.85 -22.43
CA VAL A 263 21.80 -1.43 -22.81
C VAL A 263 20.63 -1.12 -23.73
N PHE A 264 19.93 -0.03 -23.44
CA PHE A 264 18.89 0.56 -24.27
C PHE A 264 19.41 1.83 -24.92
N GLU A 265 19.36 1.88 -26.24
CA GLU A 265 19.86 3.00 -27.03
C GLU A 265 19.04 4.28 -26.78
N GLY A 266 17.77 4.14 -26.39
CA GLY A 266 16.87 5.24 -26.06
C GLY A 266 16.82 5.63 -24.58
N ALA A 267 17.75 5.16 -23.73
CA ALA A 267 17.72 5.40 -22.28
C ALA A 267 17.66 6.91 -21.94
N GLY A 268 18.37 7.75 -22.69
CA GLY A 268 18.36 9.20 -22.49
C GLY A 268 16.99 9.86 -22.67
N HIS A 269 16.04 9.23 -23.37
CA HIS A 269 14.67 9.73 -23.51
C HIS A 269 13.75 9.39 -22.33
N ILE A 270 14.20 8.50 -21.43
CA ILE A 270 13.42 8.01 -20.28
C ILE A 270 14.20 8.12 -18.97
N ASN A 271 15.30 8.87 -18.97
CA ASN A 271 16.14 9.08 -17.79
C ASN A 271 15.58 10.14 -16.84
N ALA A 272 16.29 10.35 -15.74
CA ALA A 272 15.85 11.21 -14.64
C ALA A 272 15.64 12.67 -15.07
N GLU A 273 16.59 13.23 -15.81
CA GLU A 273 16.57 14.60 -16.32
C GLU A 273 15.38 14.78 -17.29
N THR A 274 15.25 13.90 -18.28
CA THR A 274 14.17 13.98 -19.27
C THR A 274 12.80 13.88 -18.59
N MET A 275 12.62 12.93 -17.67
CA MET A 275 11.37 12.83 -16.93
C MET A 275 11.10 14.10 -16.09
N ARG A 276 12.12 14.63 -15.40
CA ARG A 276 11.99 15.83 -14.55
C ARG A 276 11.60 17.06 -15.36
N GLU A 277 12.19 17.24 -16.54
CA GLU A 277 11.94 18.40 -17.40
C GLU A 277 10.60 18.32 -18.13
N GLN A 278 10.24 17.14 -18.64
CA GLN A 278 9.11 17.02 -19.56
C GLN A 278 7.80 16.62 -18.86
N LEU A 279 7.87 15.75 -17.85
CA LEU A 279 6.70 15.04 -17.31
C LEU A 279 6.35 15.46 -15.89
N VAL A 280 7.34 15.58 -15.00
CA VAL A 280 7.13 15.84 -13.58
C VAL A 280 6.53 17.22 -13.35
N LYS A 281 5.40 17.28 -12.64
CA LYS A 281 4.73 18.54 -12.28
C LYS A 281 4.89 18.90 -10.80
N LYS A 282 5.03 17.91 -9.93
CA LYS A 282 5.26 18.11 -8.50
C LYS A 282 5.86 16.87 -7.84
N ASP A 283 6.60 17.11 -6.77
CA ASP A 283 7.08 16.08 -5.86
C ASP A 283 6.00 15.76 -4.81
N THR A 284 5.88 14.49 -4.45
CA THR A 284 4.92 14.00 -3.46
C THR A 284 5.58 13.10 -2.43
N ALA A 285 5.06 13.16 -1.21
CA ALA A 285 5.56 12.37 -0.09
C ALA A 285 4.50 11.41 0.43
N CYS A 286 4.97 10.28 0.97
CA CYS A 286 4.14 9.45 1.84
C CYS A 286 4.00 10.13 3.22
N TYR A 287 3.15 9.58 4.10
CA TYR A 287 2.97 10.11 5.45
C TYR A 287 4.31 10.29 6.20
N ALA A 288 4.48 11.45 6.82
CA ALA A 288 5.66 11.87 7.61
C ALA A 288 7.04 11.73 6.91
N CYS A 289 7.08 11.56 5.58
CA CYS A 289 8.33 11.34 4.86
C CYS A 289 8.93 12.66 4.34
N PRO A 290 10.14 13.06 4.78
CA PRO A 290 10.78 14.29 4.30
C PRO A 290 11.44 14.13 2.92
N ILE A 291 11.54 12.91 2.40
CA ILE A 291 12.27 12.61 1.15
C ILE A 291 11.47 13.03 -0.08
N ALA A 292 10.14 12.93 -0.05
CA ALA A 292 9.28 13.28 -1.19
C ALA A 292 9.69 12.64 -2.53
N CYS A 293 10.06 11.36 -2.52
CA CYS A 293 10.52 10.67 -3.72
C CYS A 293 9.45 10.55 -4.81
N GLY A 294 8.15 10.61 -4.47
CA GLY A 294 7.07 10.49 -5.44
C GLY A 294 7.10 11.61 -6.49
N LYS A 295 6.84 11.25 -7.74
CA LYS A 295 6.82 12.13 -8.91
C LYS A 295 5.45 12.08 -9.55
N TYR A 296 4.64 13.11 -9.30
CA TYR A 296 3.39 13.27 -10.01
C TYR A 296 3.70 13.83 -11.41
N SER A 297 3.48 12.99 -12.41
CA SER A 297 3.88 13.22 -13.79
C SER A 297 2.64 13.27 -14.67
N VAL A 298 2.62 14.16 -15.66
CA VAL A 298 1.49 14.33 -16.60
C VAL A 298 2.04 14.39 -18.01
N VAL A 299 1.48 13.57 -18.90
CA VAL A 299 1.76 13.64 -20.33
C VAL A 299 1.01 14.84 -20.91
N ALA A 300 1.76 15.80 -21.45
CA ALA A 300 1.18 17.07 -21.91
C ALA A 300 0.51 16.96 -23.29
N GLU A 301 1.06 16.14 -24.19
CA GLU A 301 0.67 16.08 -25.60
C GLU A 301 0.75 14.65 -26.17
N GLY A 302 0.23 14.47 -27.38
CA GLY A 302 0.21 13.18 -28.08
C GLY A 302 -0.97 12.28 -27.68
N GLU A 303 -0.88 11.00 -28.07
CA GLU A 303 -1.95 10.01 -27.87
C GLU A 303 -2.34 9.83 -26.40
N TYR A 304 -1.39 10.03 -25.49
CA TYR A 304 -1.58 9.86 -24.05
C TYR A 304 -1.78 11.18 -23.29
N ALA A 305 -2.05 12.28 -23.99
CA ALA A 305 -2.25 13.60 -23.39
C ALA A 305 -3.27 13.56 -22.24
N ASN A 306 -2.96 14.28 -21.15
CA ASN A 306 -3.71 14.33 -19.89
C ASN A 306 -3.72 13.04 -19.05
N THR A 307 -2.96 12.01 -19.45
CA THR A 307 -2.69 10.87 -18.56
C THR A 307 -1.72 11.31 -17.49
N PHE A 308 -2.00 10.93 -16.24
CA PHE A 308 -1.09 11.17 -15.12
C PHE A 308 -0.69 9.86 -14.46
N VAL A 309 0.51 9.85 -13.89
CA VAL A 309 1.04 8.75 -13.08
C VAL A 309 1.75 9.36 -11.89
N GLU A 310 1.69 8.68 -10.75
CA GLU A 310 2.51 9.02 -9.60
C GLU A 310 3.26 7.78 -9.12
N GLY A 311 4.58 7.90 -9.00
CA GLY A 311 5.45 6.83 -8.54
C GLY A 311 6.75 7.41 -8.03
N PRO A 312 7.48 6.68 -7.18
CA PRO A 312 8.78 7.13 -6.71
C PRO A 312 9.78 7.15 -7.85
#